data_AF-A0A4S8SA93-F1
#
_entry.id   AF-A0A4S8SA93-F1
#
_cell.length_a   1.000
_cell.length_b   1.000
_cell.length_c   1.000
_cell.angle_alpha   90.00
_cell.angle_beta   90.00
_cell.angle_gamma   90.00
#
_symmetry.space_group_name_H-M   'P 1'
#
loop_
_entity.id
_entity.type
_entity.pdbx_description
1 polymer ?
#
loop_
_entity_poly.entity_id
_entity_poly.type
_entity_poly.pdbx_seq_one_letter_code
_entity_poly.pdbx_strand_id
1 'polypeptide(L)'
;MCASAIRWAGFKEYIYGTSIDTLVERGWGQIRISSYEIFKESGDLPSRTKLIANVAVNETDPFFLWQYDPAYPCPVGCQRGAQGGCTVV
;
A
#
# COMPACT_ATOMS: atom_id res chain seq x y z
N MET A 1 -9.80 -2.23 3.87
CA MET A 1 -10.53 -1.40 4.86
C MET A 1 -10.61 0.07 4.44
N CYS A 2 -9.49 0.75 4.17
CA CYS A 2 -9.47 2.21 3.88
C CYS A 2 -10.19 2.60 2.58
N ALA A 3 -9.94 1.90 1.47
CA ALA A 3 -10.58 2.22 0.18
C ALA A 3 -12.12 2.11 0.25
N SER A 4 -12.64 1.13 0.99
CA SER A 4 -14.09 0.96 1.21
C SER A 4 -14.68 2.12 2.00
N ALA A 5 -14.01 2.59 3.05
CA ALA A 5 -14.47 3.72 3.86
C ALA A 5 -14.50 5.02 3.05
N ILE A 6 -13.47 5.28 2.25
CA ILE A 6 -13.38 6.46 1.37
C ILE A 6 -14.50 6.44 0.32
N ARG A 7 -14.70 5.28 -0.30
CA ARG A 7 -15.74 5.07 -1.31
C ARG A 7 -17.14 5.24 -0.73
N TRP A 8 -17.38 4.73 0.47
CA TRP A 8 -18.64 4.89 1.21
C TRP A 8 -18.91 6.35 1.59
N ALA A 9 -17.90 7.05 2.10
CA ALA A 9 -18.00 8.44 2.49
C ALA A 9 -18.13 9.42 1.31
N GLY A 10 -18.02 8.95 0.06
CA GLY A 10 -18.26 9.77 -1.13
C GLY A 10 -17.17 10.81 -1.39
N PHE A 11 -15.93 10.50 -1.07
CA PHE A 11 -14.78 11.36 -1.38
C PHE A 11 -14.73 11.65 -2.88
N LYS A 12 -14.28 12.84 -3.27
CA LYS A 12 -14.18 13.24 -4.68
C LYS A 12 -13.13 12.42 -5.42
N GLU A 13 -11.96 12.25 -4.80
CA GLU A 13 -10.79 11.64 -5.40
C GLU A 13 -10.07 10.74 -4.39
N TYR A 14 -9.56 9.61 -4.88
CA TYR A 14 -8.74 8.66 -4.14
C TYR A 14 -7.44 8.46 -4.92
N ILE A 15 -6.35 8.99 -4.38
CA ILE A 15 -5.03 9.03 -5.02
C ILE A 15 -4.07 8.23 -4.15
N TYR A 16 -3.31 7.31 -4.75
CA TYR A 16 -2.27 6.56 -4.03
C TYR A 16 -1.04 6.31 -4.91
N GLY A 17 0.11 6.13 -4.25
CA GLY A 17 1.37 5.71 -4.88
C GLY A 17 1.50 4.20 -4.86
N THR A 18 2.11 3.67 -3.80
CA THR A 18 2.32 2.22 -3.63
C THR A 18 1.01 1.43 -3.60
N SER A 19 0.93 0.40 -4.43
CA SER A 19 -0.23 -0.49 -4.54
C SER A 19 -0.19 -1.64 -3.53
N ILE A 20 -1.35 -2.23 -3.23
CA ILE A 20 -1.42 -3.45 -2.40
C ILE A 20 -0.67 -4.60 -3.08
N ASP A 21 -0.77 -4.73 -4.40
CA ASP A 21 -0.07 -5.76 -5.16
C ASP A 21 1.45 -5.63 -5.00
N THR A 22 1.97 -4.41 -5.12
CA THR A 22 3.38 -4.10 -4.86
C THR A 22 3.79 -4.50 -3.45
N LEU A 23 3.00 -4.15 -2.42
CA LEU A 23 3.30 -4.51 -1.03
C LEU A 23 3.37 -6.03 -0.85
N VAL A 24 2.39 -6.76 -1.40
CA VAL A 24 2.33 -8.22 -1.33
C VAL A 24 3.52 -8.86 -2.05
N GLU A 25 3.88 -8.37 -3.23
CA GLU A 25 5.07 -8.80 -3.99
C GLU A 25 6.37 -8.57 -3.20
N ARG A 26 6.43 -7.50 -2.41
CA ARG A 26 7.55 -7.19 -1.50
C ARG A 26 7.48 -7.93 -0.16
N GLY A 27 6.58 -8.90 -0.01
CA GLY A 27 6.49 -9.76 1.17
C GLY A 27 5.70 -9.18 2.34
N TRP A 28 5.02 -8.03 2.17
CA TRP A 28 4.15 -7.49 3.20
C TRP A 28 2.84 -8.27 3.28
N GLY A 29 2.48 -8.69 4.49
CA GLY A 29 1.19 -9.33 4.76
C GLY A 29 0.04 -8.34 4.64
N GLN A 30 -0.83 -8.52 3.64
CA GLN A 30 -2.04 -7.72 3.43
C GLN A 30 -3.19 -8.56 2.89
N ILE A 31 -4.42 -8.06 3.09
CA ILE A 31 -5.60 -8.59 2.41
C ILE A 31 -5.45 -8.30 0.92
N ARG A 32 -5.48 -9.35 0.09
CA ARG A 32 -5.29 -9.28 -1.38
C ARG A 32 -6.57 -8.83 -2.09
N ILE A 33 -7.02 -7.63 -1.77
CA ILE A 33 -8.15 -6.98 -2.43
C ILE A 33 -7.69 -5.56 -2.77
N SER A 34 -7.60 -5.28 -4.06
CA SER A 34 -7.19 -3.97 -4.57
C SER A 34 -8.25 -2.89 -4.30
N SER A 35 -7.83 -1.64 -4.25
CA SER A 35 -8.76 -0.51 -4.22
C SER A 35 -9.64 -0.44 -5.47
N TYR A 36 -9.13 -0.90 -6.62
CA TYR A 36 -9.88 -1.00 -7.86
C TYR A 36 -11.06 -1.98 -7.74
N GLU A 37 -10.82 -3.17 -7.18
CA GLU A 37 -11.88 -4.15 -6.93
C GLU A 37 -12.95 -3.59 -5.99
N ILE A 38 -12.55 -2.94 -4.90
CA ILE A 38 -13.52 -2.30 -3.98
C ILE A 38 -14.40 -1.30 -4.70
N PHE A 39 -13.83 -0.49 -5.59
CA PHE A 39 -14.57 0.55 -6.32
C PHE A 39 -15.47 -0.06 -7.40
N LYS A 40 -15.02 -1.14 -8.05
CA LYS A 40 -15.80 -1.91 -9.01
C LYS A 40 -17.02 -2.55 -8.36
N GLU A 41 -16.83 -3.22 -7.23
CA GLU A 41 -17.92 -3.93 -6.50
C GLU A 41 -18.86 -2.97 -5.74
N SER A 42 -18.56 -1.67 -5.72
CA SER A 42 -19.38 -0.63 -5.09
C SER A 42 -19.88 0.41 -6.10
N GLY A 43 -20.03 0.01 -7.36
CA GLY A 43 -20.57 0.85 -8.44
C GLY A 43 -21.99 1.37 -8.16
N ASP A 44 -22.77 0.66 -7.35
CA ASP A 44 -24.16 0.97 -7.05
C ASP A 44 -24.36 2.13 -6.06
N LEU A 45 -23.29 2.58 -5.39
CA LEU A 45 -23.38 3.73 -4.49
C LEU A 45 -23.60 5.03 -5.29
N PRO A 46 -24.46 5.95 -4.81
CA PRO A 46 -24.85 7.14 -5.56
C PRO A 46 -23.72 8.16 -5.77
N SER A 47 -22.72 8.15 -4.88
CA SER A 47 -21.53 9.00 -4.99
C SER A 47 -20.56 8.45 -6.03
N ARG A 48 -19.77 9.34 -6.65
CA ARG A 48 -18.68 8.97 -7.57
C ARG A 48 -17.35 9.45 -7.01
N THR A 49 -16.37 8.56 -6.98
CA THR A 49 -15.00 8.85 -6.56
C THR A 49 -14.06 8.52 -7.71
N LYS A 50 -13.22 9.48 -8.11
CA LYS A 50 -12.18 9.23 -9.11
C LYS A 50 -11.00 8.52 -8.45
N LEU A 51 -10.64 7.35 -8.96
CA LEU A 51 -9.46 6.61 -8.53
C LEU A 51 -8.27 6.97 -9.42
N ILE A 52 -7.16 7.38 -8.81
CA ILE A 52 -5.89 7.65 -9.50
C ILE A 52 -4.81 6.82 -8.79
N ALA A 53 -4.37 5.76 -9.47
CA ALA A 53 -3.40 4.81 -8.94
C ALA A 53 -1.97 5.19 -9.34
N ASN A 54 -1.00 4.63 -8.61
CA ASN A 54 0.41 4.58 -8.98
C ASN A 54 1.05 5.96 -9.18
N VAL A 55 0.68 6.95 -8.36
CA VAL A 55 1.28 8.28 -8.39
C VAL A 55 2.60 8.28 -7.61
N ALA A 56 3.71 8.68 -8.26
CA ALA A 56 5.04 8.78 -7.65
C ALA A 56 5.53 7.46 -7.01
N VAL A 57 5.29 6.33 -7.68
CA VAL A 57 5.69 5.00 -7.20
C VAL A 57 7.20 4.83 -7.06
N ASN A 58 7.98 5.49 -7.92
CA ASN A 58 9.44 5.44 -7.85
C ASN A 58 9.97 6.04 -6.55
N GLU A 59 9.25 6.99 -5.99
CA GLU A 59 9.54 7.64 -4.71
C GLU A 59 8.90 6.88 -3.55
N THR A 60 7.66 6.40 -3.68
CA THR A 60 6.93 5.79 -2.55
C THR A 60 7.31 4.33 -2.29
N ASP A 61 7.53 3.52 -3.33
CA ASP A 61 7.77 2.09 -3.17
C ASP A 61 9.06 1.77 -2.40
N PRO A 62 10.19 2.50 -2.59
CA PRO A 62 11.40 2.28 -1.80
C PRO A 62 11.22 2.36 -0.29
N PHE A 63 10.25 3.13 0.20
CA PHE A 63 9.95 3.21 1.63
C PHE A 63 9.39 1.92 2.22
N PHE A 64 9.00 0.95 1.40
CA PHE A 64 8.52 -0.36 1.84
C PHE A 64 9.53 -1.48 1.64
N LEU A 65 10.71 -1.19 1.05
CA LEU A 65 11.71 -2.23 0.73
C LEU A 65 12.60 -2.60 1.92
N TRP A 66 12.80 -1.70 2.87
CA TRP A 66 13.72 -1.90 4.00
C TRP A 66 13.43 -3.16 4.83
N GLN A 67 12.17 -3.54 5.02
CA GLN A 67 11.83 -4.65 5.91
C GLN A 67 12.22 -6.00 5.29
N TYR A 68 11.74 -6.30 4.08
CA TYR A 68 11.80 -7.65 3.50
C TYR A 68 12.75 -7.78 2.31
N ASP A 69 13.28 -6.68 1.78
CA ASP A 69 14.32 -6.72 0.75
C ASP A 69 15.72 -6.66 1.41
N PRO A 70 16.54 -7.72 1.31
CA PRO A 70 17.86 -7.75 1.92
C PRO A 70 18.85 -6.78 1.26
N ALA A 71 18.58 -6.32 0.04
CA ALA A 71 19.42 -5.35 -0.66
C ALA A 71 19.25 -3.91 -0.14
N TYR A 72 18.19 -3.63 0.62
CA TYR A 72 17.89 -2.29 1.13
C TYR A 72 18.35 -2.12 2.59
N PRO A 73 18.89 -0.94 2.95
CA PRO A 73 19.33 -0.68 4.31
C PRO A 73 18.14 -0.60 5.28
N CYS A 74 18.37 -0.99 6.53
CA CYS A 74 17.40 -0.75 7.60
C CYS A 74 17.30 0.76 7.91
N PRO A 75 16.13 1.22 8.39
CA PRO A 75 15.98 2.59 8.88
C PRO A 75 16.95 2.87 10.04
N VAL A 76 17.25 4.15 10.27
CA VAL A 76 18.10 4.60 11.38
C VAL A 76 17.54 4.09 12.71
N GLY A 77 18.40 3.46 13.53
CA GLY A 77 18.01 2.86 14.80
C GLY A 77 17.54 1.40 14.72
N CYS A 78 17.49 0.83 13.52
CA CYS A 78 17.17 -0.58 13.31
C CYS A 78 18.38 -1.35 12.76
N GLN A 79 18.47 -2.64 13.09
CA GLN A 79 19.43 -3.57 12.51
C GLN A 79 18.69 -4.78 11.95
N ARG A 80 19.28 -5.43 10.94
CA ARG A 80 18.73 -6.65 10.36
C ARG A 80 18.93 -7.81 11.34
N GLY A 81 17.83 -8.40 11.80
CA GLY A 81 17.82 -9.49 12.77
C GLY A 81 18.21 -10.84 12.16
N ALA A 82 18.58 -11.80 13.01
CA ALA A 82 18.99 -13.15 12.60
C ALA A 82 17.90 -13.96 11.88
N GLN A 83 16.63 -13.63 12.12
CA GLN A 83 15.47 -14.28 11.47
C GLN A 83 15.07 -13.58 10.16
N GLY A 84 15.88 -12.63 9.69
CA GLY A 84 15.50 -11.71 8.63
C GLY A 84 14.66 -10.55 9.16
N GLY A 85 14.47 -9.53 8.33
CA GLY A 85 13.75 -8.32 8.72
C GLY A 85 14.60 -7.32 9.52
N CYS A 86 14.23 -6.06 9.47
CA CYS A 86 14.80 -5.02 10.34
C CYS A 86 14.03 -4.97 11.67
N THR A 87 14.77 -4.90 12.77
CA THR A 87 14.25 -4.78 14.14
C THR A 87 14.97 -3.64 14.87
N VAL A 88 14.32 -3.04 15.87
CA VAL A 88 14.94 -2.01 16.72
C VAL A 88 16.09 -2.64 17.51
N VAL A 89 17.20 -1.90 17.65
CA VAL A 89 18.38 -2.27 18.44
C VAL A 89 18.16 -1.97 19.92
#